data_AF-A0A6N7AVS7-F1
#
_entry.id   AF-A0A6N7AVS7-F1
#
_cell.length_a   1.000
_cell.length_b   1.000
_cell.length_c   1.000
_cell.angle_alpha   90.00
_cell.angle_beta   90.00
_cell.angle_gamma   90.00
#
_symmetry.space_group_name_H-M   'P 1'
#
loop_
_entity.id
_entity.type
_entity.pdbx_description
1 polymer ?
#
loop_
_entity_poly.entity_id
_entity_poly.type
_entity_poly.pdbx_seq_one_letter_code
_entity_poly.pdbx_strand_id
1 'polypeptide(L)' 'MNDQIGKYIADTKATVRAAADHFNVSKSTVHMVVSKRRGF' A
#
# COMPACT_ATOMS: atom_id res chain seq x y z
N MET A 1 -1.99 -0.93 -10.68
CA MET A 1 -0.98 -0.52 -9.67
C MET A 1 -1.54 -0.45 -8.26
N ASN A 2 -2.57 0.34 -7.97
CA ASN A 2 -3.09 0.52 -6.60
C ASN A 2 -3.59 -0.78 -5.93
N ASP A 3 -4.25 -1.68 -6.66
CA ASP A 3 -4.72 -2.95 -6.08
C ASP A 3 -3.60 -3.92 -5.67
N GLN A 4 -2.42 -3.80 -6.28
CA GLN A 4 -1.27 -4.65 -5.99
C GLN A 4 -0.61 -4.26 -4.67
N ILE A 5 -0.55 -2.97 -4.35
CA ILE A 5 0.03 -2.47 -3.10
C ILE A 5 -0.75 -3.00 -1.89
N GLY A 6 -2.08 -2.91 -1.94
CA GLY A 6 -2.92 -3.42 -0.87
C GLY A 6 -2.84 -4.95 -0.73
N LYS A 7 -2.75 -5.69 -1.85
CA LYS A 7 -2.60 -7.16 -1.83
C LYS A 7 -1.25 -7.56 -1.25
N TYR A 8 -0.18 -6.93 -1.71
CA TYR A 8 1.17 -7.13 -1.19
C TYR A 8 1.23 -6.94 0.33
N ILE A 9 0.64 -5.84 0.85
CA ILE A 9 0.59 -5.59 2.30
C ILE A 9 -0.21 -6.69 3.03
N ALA A 10 -1.33 -7.14 2.46
CA ALA A 10 -2.14 -8.19 3.08
C ALA A 10 -1.43 -9.56 3.09
N ASP A 11 -0.81 -9.93 1.97
CA ASP A 11 -0.20 -11.25 1.76
C ASP A 11 1.14 -11.38 2.53
N THR A 12 1.93 -10.30 2.55
CA THR A 12 3.27 -10.31 3.18
C THR A 12 3.28 -9.76 4.60
N LYS A 13 2.17 -9.15 5.04
CA LYS A 13 2.10 -8.31 6.26
C LYS A 13 3.16 -7.20 6.31
N ALA A 14 3.65 -6.76 5.15
CA ALA A 14 4.61 -5.67 5.05
C ALA A 14 4.05 -4.36 5.61
N THR A 15 4.92 -3.55 6.21
CA THR A 15 4.54 -2.20 6.65
C THR A 15 4.30 -1.28 5.45
N VAL A 16 3.52 -0.22 5.66
CA VAL A 16 3.26 0.83 4.65
C VAL A 16 4.57 1.38 4.07
N ARG A 17 5.61 1.50 4.89
CA ARG A 17 6.92 2.00 4.46
C ARG A 17 7.66 1.00 3.58
N ALA A 18 7.70 -0.27 3.99
CA ALA A 18 8.31 -1.32 3.17
C ALA A 18 7.60 -1.49 1.82
N ALA A 19 6.27 -1.35 1.78
CA ALA A 19 5.52 -1.34 0.53
C ALA A 19 5.84 -0.10 -0.33
N ALA A 20 5.96 1.08 0.26
CA ALA A 20 6.33 2.29 -0.46
C ALA A 20 7.70 2.14 -1.15
N ASP A 21 8.69 1.62 -0.43
CA ASP A 21 10.03 1.38 -0.94
C ASP A 21 10.03 0.31 -2.04
N HIS A 22 9.30 -0.80 -1.84
CA HIS A 22 9.19 -1.89 -2.81
C HIS A 22 8.54 -1.45 -4.14
N PHE A 23 7.49 -0.63 -4.07
CA PHE A 23 6.79 -0.15 -5.26
C PHE A 23 7.37 1.16 -5.83
N ASN A 24 8.45 1.68 -5.23
CA ASN A 24 9.05 2.97 -5.55
C ASN A 24 8.01 4.10 -5.64
N VAL A 25 7.11 4.13 -4.67
CA VAL A 25 6.04 5.14 -4.54
C VAL A 25 6.18 5.89 -3.23
N SER A 26 5.56 7.06 -3.16
CA SER A 26 5.51 7.80 -1.91
C SER A 26 4.65 7.09 -0.86
N LYS A 27 4.99 7.27 0.41
CA LYS A 27 4.20 6.77 1.54
C LYS A 27 2.75 7.26 1.50
N SER A 28 2.51 8.50 1.07
CA SER A 28 1.15 9.07 0.95
C SER A 28 0.34 8.35 -0.13
N THR A 29 0.96 7.93 -1.24
CA THR A 29 0.33 7.06 -2.24
C THR A 29 -0.15 5.76 -1.61
N VAL A 30 0.68 5.11 -0.80
CA VAL A 30 0.30 3.87 -0.10
C VAL A 30 -0.84 4.11 0.88
N HIS A 31 -0.77 5.19 1.69
CA HIS A 31 -1.87 5.54 2.61
C HIS A 31 -3.17 5.79 1.88
N MET A 32 -3.14 6.54 0.77
CA MET A 32 -4.33 6.85 -0.02
C MET A 32 -4.96 5.56 -0.57
N VAL A 33 -4.15 4.61 -1.05
CA VAL A 33 -4.60 3.29 -1.51
C VAL A 33 -5.22 2.49 -0.36
N VAL A 34 -4.59 2.44 0.80
CA VAL A 34 -5.09 1.72 1.97
C VAL A 34 -6.40 2.32 2.49
N SER A 35 -6.52 3.66 2.52
CA SER A 35 -7.75 4.35 2.91
C SER A 35 -8.88 4.10 1.92
N LYS A 36 -8.63 4.22 0.61
CA LYS A 36 -9.63 3.94 -0.45
C LYS A 36 -10.15 2.50 -0.38
N ARG A 37 -9.28 1.55 -0.04
CA ARG A 37 -9.65 0.13 0.08
C ARG A 37 -10.49 -0.18 1.32
N ARG A 38 -10.39 0.65 2.36
CA ARG A 38 -11.20 0.54 3.58
C ARG A 38 -12.54 1.27 3.49
N GLY A 39 -12.84 1.95 2.38
CA GLY A 39 -14.11 2.66 2.20
C GLY A 39 -14.27 3.91 3.08
N PHE A 40 -13.16 4.50 3.52
CA PHE A 40 -13.14 5.81 4.17
C PHE A 40 -12.91 6.93 3.15
#